data_AF-A0A498K374-F1
#
_entry.id   AF-A0A498K374-F1
#
_cell.length_a   1.000
_cell.length_b   1.000
_cell.length_c   1.000
_cell.angle_alpha   90.00
_cell.angle_beta   90.00
_cell.angle_gamma   90.00
#
_symmetry.space_group_name_H-M   'P 1'
#
loop_
_entity.id
_entity.type
_entity.pdbx_description
1 polymer ?
#
loop_
_entity_poly.entity_id
_entity_poly.type
_entity_poly.pdbx_seq_one_letter_code
_entity_poly.pdbx_strand_id
1 'polypeptide(L)'
;MLQKSISSSLSLFRKSSRLSSGMAMAHVNKTKNGFRWKAAVPSSKARNSARERTCHTPQFTNPDYKPSNKLQGKVALVTGGDSGIGRSVCHLFAQEGATVAFTYVKGHEDKDAKETLQAIKQVKASDAKEPMALAADLGFDENCKKVVDEVANAYGRIDILVNNAAEQYKAGSVEDIDEARLERVFRTNIFSCFFMTGHALKHMKEGGSVICTTSIVAYKGSDSLLDYCATKGAIVAFIRGLALQLVKRGIRVNGVAPGPIWTPLIPASFDEEEVQRFGNEVPMQRAGQPYEVGPTYVFLASEAFSSYYTGQVFHPNGGVISYVRISQAVVHKTVSISGIRIDDM
;
A
#
# COMPACT_ATOMS: atom_id res chain seq x y z
N MET A 1 -12.83 -62.91 -30.78
CA MET A 1 -14.22 -62.60 -31.17
C MET A 1 -14.26 -61.12 -31.57
N LEU A 2 -13.85 -60.80 -32.79
CA LEU A 2 -14.69 -60.61 -33.99
C LEU A 2 -15.49 -59.30 -33.99
N GLN A 3 -14.97 -58.33 -34.76
CA GLN A 3 -15.69 -57.24 -35.42
C GLN A 3 -16.93 -57.77 -36.16
N LYS A 4 -17.99 -56.94 -36.27
CA LYS A 4 -18.79 -56.79 -37.51
C LYS A 4 -19.86 -55.67 -37.43
N SER A 5 -19.83 -54.82 -38.47
CA SER A 5 -20.97 -54.24 -39.22
C SER A 5 -21.84 -53.15 -38.56
N ILE A 6 -21.94 -51.88 -39.00
CA ILE A 6 -22.25 -51.24 -40.30
C ILE A 6 -23.74 -51.34 -40.75
N SER A 7 -24.34 -50.14 -40.93
CA SER A 7 -25.53 -49.72 -41.72
C SER A 7 -26.90 -50.25 -41.28
N SER A 8 -28.06 -49.58 -41.39
CA SER A 8 -28.57 -48.36 -42.06
C SER A 8 -29.96 -48.09 -41.41
N SER A 9 -30.50 -46.87 -41.27
CA SER A 9 -31.44 -46.18 -42.20
C SER A 9 -32.08 -45.02 -41.38
N LEU A 10 -31.98 -43.74 -41.75
CA LEU A 10 -33.04 -42.92 -42.40
C LEU A 10 -34.47 -43.30 -41.93
N SER A 11 -35.33 -42.44 -41.35
CA SER A 11 -35.59 -41.02 -41.66
C SER A 11 -36.69 -40.44 -40.73
N LEU A 12 -36.79 -39.11 -40.71
CA LEU A 12 -37.99 -38.28 -40.44
C LEU A 12 -38.49 -38.13 -38.99
N PHE A 13 -38.09 -37.02 -38.34
CA PHE A 13 -39.06 -36.02 -37.85
C PHE A 13 -38.44 -34.61 -37.82
N ARG A 14 -39.13 -33.67 -38.46
CA ARG A 14 -38.82 -32.23 -38.60
C ARG A 14 -39.19 -31.45 -37.33
N LYS A 15 -38.36 -30.46 -36.95
CA LYS A 15 -38.65 -29.02 -36.70
C LYS A 15 -37.61 -28.44 -35.72
N SER A 16 -36.64 -27.66 -36.23
CA SER A 16 -36.53 -26.18 -36.05
C SER A 16 -36.51 -25.73 -34.58
N SER A 17 -35.39 -25.21 -34.05
CA SER A 17 -35.05 -23.80 -34.25
C SER A 17 -33.53 -23.52 -34.17
N ARG A 18 -33.10 -22.59 -35.03
CA ARG A 18 -31.78 -21.99 -35.08
C ARG A 18 -31.62 -20.98 -33.95
N LEU A 19 -30.42 -20.88 -33.37
CA LEU A 19 -29.87 -19.60 -32.91
C LEU A 19 -28.38 -19.60 -33.24
N SER A 20 -28.07 -18.85 -34.29
CA SER A 20 -26.75 -18.47 -34.75
C SER A 20 -26.54 -17.00 -34.42
N SER A 21 -25.50 -16.71 -33.65
CA SER A 21 -24.77 -15.43 -33.61
C SER A 21 -23.59 -15.67 -32.68
N GLY A 22 -22.34 -15.44 -33.00
CA GLY A 22 -21.71 -14.57 -33.98
C GLY A 22 -20.41 -14.16 -33.32
N MET A 23 -19.36 -14.98 -33.46
CA MET A 23 -18.01 -14.66 -33.00
C MET A 23 -17.49 -13.48 -33.84
N ALA A 24 -17.46 -12.29 -33.24
CA ALA A 24 -16.78 -11.14 -33.81
C ALA A 24 -15.33 -11.14 -33.31
N MET A 25 -14.40 -11.47 -34.19
CA MET A 25 -12.98 -11.15 -34.00
C MET A 25 -12.82 -9.62 -33.97
N ALA A 26 -12.24 -9.09 -32.91
CA ALA A 26 -11.86 -7.69 -32.85
C ALA A 26 -10.48 -7.50 -33.48
N HIS A 27 -10.45 -6.83 -34.63
CA HIS A 27 -9.25 -6.27 -35.22
C HIS A 27 -8.66 -5.19 -34.30
N VAL A 28 -7.39 -5.35 -33.92
CA VAL A 28 -6.61 -4.33 -33.22
C VAL A 28 -6.24 -3.22 -34.20
N ASN A 29 -6.74 -2.00 -33.96
CA ASN A 29 -6.29 -0.81 -34.66
C ASN A 29 -5.59 0.12 -33.64
N LYS A 30 -4.28 0.28 -33.78
CA LYS A 30 -3.47 1.21 -32.98
C LYS A 30 -3.76 2.65 -33.42
N THR A 31 -4.41 3.43 -32.56
CA THR A 31 -4.34 4.89 -32.63
C THR A 31 -4.00 5.48 -31.26
N LYS A 32 -3.00 6.37 -31.28
CA LYS A 32 -2.59 7.22 -30.16
C LYS A 32 -3.76 8.12 -29.76
N ASN A 33 -4.31 7.94 -28.57
CA ASN A 33 -4.85 8.98 -27.69
C ASN A 33 -5.41 8.34 -26.40
N GLY A 34 -5.25 9.03 -25.28
CA GLY A 34 -5.31 8.51 -23.91
C GLY A 34 -6.51 7.63 -23.56
N PHE A 35 -6.21 6.54 -22.84
CA PHE A 35 -7.19 5.67 -22.23
C PHE A 35 -7.96 6.41 -21.14
N ARG A 36 -9.27 6.53 -21.32
CA ARG A 36 -10.20 7.09 -20.34
C ARG A 36 -11.21 6.01 -19.98
N TRP A 37 -11.01 5.34 -18.84
CA TRP A 37 -11.93 4.33 -18.34
C TRP A 37 -12.99 4.95 -17.43
N LYS A 38 -14.27 4.69 -17.75
CA LYS A 38 -15.40 4.94 -16.86
C LYS A 38 -15.59 3.69 -15.99
N ALA A 39 -15.44 3.82 -14.68
CA ALA A 39 -15.87 2.79 -13.74
C ALA A 39 -17.38 2.56 -13.87
N ALA A 40 -17.80 1.31 -14.00
CA ALA A 40 -19.21 0.93 -13.96
C ALA A 40 -19.71 1.01 -12.51
N VAL A 41 -20.78 1.77 -12.28
CA VAL A 41 -21.42 1.96 -10.96
C VAL A 41 -22.84 1.36 -11.02
N PRO A 42 -23.26 0.46 -10.11
CA PRO A 42 -24.64 -0.03 -10.06
C PRO A 42 -25.63 1.06 -9.60
N SER A 43 -26.90 0.91 -9.99
CA SER A 43 -27.96 1.95 -9.98
C SER A 43 -28.41 2.46 -8.59
N SER A 44 -29.12 3.59 -8.59
CA SER A 44 -29.10 4.62 -7.54
C SER A 44 -30.29 4.68 -6.56
N LYS A 45 -31.23 3.73 -6.53
CA LYS A 45 -32.51 3.92 -5.80
C LYS A 45 -32.70 3.16 -4.47
N ALA A 46 -31.80 2.25 -4.08
CA ALA A 46 -31.85 1.58 -2.76
C ALA A 46 -30.94 2.22 -1.68
N ARG A 47 -30.31 3.38 -1.98
CA ARG A 47 -29.16 3.92 -1.23
C ARG A 47 -29.45 4.67 0.07
N ASN A 48 -30.70 5.00 0.41
CA ASN A 48 -30.93 6.10 1.38
C ASN A 48 -31.26 5.72 2.82
N SER A 49 -31.64 4.47 3.16
CA SER A 49 -32.02 4.15 4.56
C SER A 49 -30.98 3.32 5.34
N ALA A 50 -30.02 2.70 4.65
CA ALA A 50 -28.96 1.89 5.29
C ALA A 50 -27.64 2.64 5.50
N ARG A 51 -27.37 3.70 4.70
CA ARG A 51 -26.12 4.49 4.78
C ARG A 51 -25.96 5.28 6.08
N GLU A 52 -27.05 5.69 6.71
CA GLU A 52 -27.02 6.56 7.90
C GLU A 52 -26.51 5.84 9.16
N ARG A 53 -26.40 4.50 9.17
CA ARG A 53 -26.09 3.75 10.40
C ARG A 53 -24.71 3.08 10.47
N THR A 54 -23.91 3.04 9.40
CA THR A 54 -22.68 2.21 9.39
C THR A 54 -21.44 2.81 8.72
N CYS A 55 -21.49 4.01 8.13
CA CYS A 55 -20.29 4.63 7.53
C CYS A 55 -19.87 5.88 8.32
N HIS A 56 -19.17 5.67 9.44
CA HIS A 56 -18.55 6.77 10.18
C HIS A 56 -17.32 7.28 9.41
N THR A 57 -17.14 8.60 9.34
CA THR A 57 -15.95 9.22 8.74
C THR A 57 -14.68 8.71 9.44
N PRO A 58 -13.63 8.28 8.69
CA PRO A 58 -12.37 7.86 9.29
C PRO A 58 -11.77 8.92 10.21
N GLN A 59 -11.39 8.52 11.42
CA GLN A 59 -10.74 9.40 12.38
C GLN A 59 -9.25 9.45 12.08
N PHE A 60 -8.77 10.60 11.60
CA PHE A 60 -7.36 10.80 11.25
C PHE A 60 -6.56 11.60 12.29
N THR A 61 -7.24 12.17 13.29
CA THR A 61 -6.66 12.87 14.43
C THR A 61 -7.07 12.22 15.75
N ASN A 62 -6.23 12.40 16.78
CA ASN A 62 -6.55 12.09 18.15
C ASN A 62 -6.39 13.38 18.98
N PRO A 63 -7.44 13.87 19.67
CA PRO A 63 -7.34 15.08 20.50
C PRO A 63 -6.32 14.95 21.64
N ASP A 64 -6.00 13.73 22.08
CA ASP A 64 -5.01 13.48 23.12
C ASP A 64 -3.56 13.48 22.61
N TYR A 65 -3.35 13.54 21.29
CA TYR A 65 -2.01 13.60 20.72
C TYR A 65 -1.35 14.95 21.05
N LYS A 66 -0.23 14.91 21.76
CA LYS A 66 0.54 16.10 22.13
C LYS A 66 1.83 16.17 21.31
N PRO A 67 1.96 17.12 20.36
CA PRO A 67 3.18 17.27 19.59
C PRO A 67 4.33 17.70 20.50
N SER A 68 5.55 17.33 20.10
CA SER A 68 6.78 17.67 20.82
C SER A 68 7.90 18.09 19.87
N ASN A 69 7.51 18.67 18.73
CA ASN A 69 8.38 19.19 17.67
C ASN A 69 9.37 18.15 17.14
N LYS A 70 8.93 16.88 17.06
CA LYS A 70 9.79 15.74 16.72
C LYS A 70 10.37 15.80 15.30
N LEU A 71 9.76 16.61 14.44
CA LEU A 71 10.08 16.76 13.03
C LEU A 71 10.32 18.24 12.66
N GLN A 72 10.66 19.08 13.65
CA GLN A 72 10.87 20.51 13.47
C GLN A 72 11.84 20.79 12.31
N GLY A 73 11.40 21.63 11.37
CA GLY A 73 12.21 22.07 10.23
C GLY A 73 12.49 21.00 9.17
N LYS A 74 11.90 19.79 9.29
CA LYS A 74 12.02 18.74 8.27
C LYS A 74 11.05 19.00 7.12
N VAL A 75 11.42 18.56 5.92
CA VAL A 75 10.53 18.55 4.74
C VAL A 75 10.08 17.12 4.44
N ALA A 76 8.77 16.89 4.48
CA ALA A 76 8.17 15.58 4.24
C ALA A 76 7.36 15.54 2.94
N LEU A 77 7.55 14.48 2.16
CA LEU A 77 6.76 14.14 0.98
C LEU A 77 6.00 12.83 1.23
N VAL A 78 4.67 12.88 1.21
CA VAL A 78 3.80 11.72 1.47
C VAL A 78 2.96 11.40 0.23
N THR A 79 3.11 10.21 -0.33
CA THR A 79 2.27 9.82 -1.48
C THR A 79 0.90 9.32 -1.01
N GLY A 80 -0.19 9.71 -1.67
CA GLY A 80 -1.54 9.33 -1.23
C GLY A 80 -1.87 9.89 0.15
N GLY A 81 -1.56 11.18 0.34
CA GLY A 81 -1.72 11.88 1.61
C GLY A 81 -3.08 12.56 1.78
N ASP A 82 -3.92 12.56 0.75
CA ASP A 82 -5.26 13.15 0.75
C ASP A 82 -6.24 12.46 1.71
N SER A 83 -6.04 11.18 2.05
CA SER A 83 -7.02 10.41 2.81
C SER A 83 -6.39 9.29 3.66
N GLY A 84 -7.21 8.64 4.47
CA GLY A 84 -6.84 7.46 5.26
C GLY A 84 -5.58 7.65 6.11
N ILE A 85 -4.68 6.66 6.07
CA ILE A 85 -3.40 6.68 6.81
C ILE A 85 -2.54 7.87 6.37
N GLY A 86 -2.46 8.15 5.06
CA GLY A 86 -1.67 9.24 4.53
C GLY A 86 -2.10 10.60 5.08
N ARG A 87 -3.42 10.85 5.19
CA ARG A 87 -3.96 12.07 5.81
C ARG A 87 -3.53 12.21 7.26
N SER A 88 -3.62 11.13 8.05
CA SER A 88 -3.16 11.14 9.44
C SER A 88 -1.67 11.42 9.56
N VAL A 89 -0.85 10.80 8.70
CA VAL A 89 0.60 11.04 8.65
C VAL A 89 0.90 12.50 8.32
N CYS A 90 0.26 13.07 7.29
CA CYS A 90 0.46 14.47 6.92
C CYS A 90 0.08 15.42 8.05
N HIS A 91 -1.06 15.16 8.71
CA HIS A 91 -1.54 15.97 9.84
C HIS A 91 -0.57 15.92 11.03
N LEU A 92 -0.15 14.73 11.45
CA LEU A 92 0.80 14.57 12.56
C LEU A 92 2.18 15.12 12.22
N PHE A 93 2.65 14.97 10.98
CA PHE A 93 3.93 15.53 10.57
C PHE A 93 3.94 17.06 10.68
N ALA A 94 2.86 17.70 10.26
CA ALA A 94 2.70 19.14 10.38
C ALA A 94 2.59 19.59 11.85
N GLN A 95 1.84 18.85 12.68
CA GLN A 95 1.78 19.08 14.13
C GLN A 95 3.15 18.96 14.80
N GLU A 96 4.03 18.09 14.30
CA GLU A 96 5.39 17.88 14.80
C GLU A 96 6.43 18.83 14.19
N GLY A 97 5.98 19.83 13.42
CA GLY A 97 6.84 20.92 12.91
C GLY A 97 7.43 20.69 11.52
N ALA A 98 7.00 19.67 10.78
CA ALA A 98 7.46 19.45 9.41
C ALA A 98 6.72 20.34 8.41
N THR A 99 7.42 20.77 7.36
CA THR A 99 6.81 21.24 6.12
C THR A 99 6.35 20.03 5.31
N VAL A 100 5.07 19.99 4.91
CA VAL A 100 4.47 18.81 4.28
C VAL A 100 4.05 19.08 2.83
N ALA A 101 4.47 18.20 1.92
CA ALA A 101 3.85 18.02 0.61
C ALA A 101 3.26 16.62 0.53
N PHE A 102 2.14 16.48 -0.18
CA PHE A 102 1.56 15.18 -0.46
C PHE A 102 1.01 15.06 -1.86
N THR A 103 0.92 13.82 -2.34
CA THR A 103 0.31 13.51 -3.64
C THR A 103 -1.06 12.89 -3.49
N TYR A 104 -1.85 12.98 -4.55
CA TYR A 104 -3.16 12.36 -4.69
C TYR A 104 -3.51 12.19 -6.18
N VAL A 105 -4.59 11.48 -6.51
CA VAL A 105 -5.10 11.28 -7.86
C VAL A 105 -6.20 12.30 -8.17
N LYS A 106 -6.03 13.05 -9.27
CA LYS A 106 -6.98 14.09 -9.68
C LYS A 106 -8.40 13.53 -9.92
N GLY A 107 -9.42 14.32 -9.63
CA GLY A 107 -10.81 14.00 -9.89
C GLY A 107 -11.59 13.74 -8.60
N HIS A 108 -11.74 12.48 -8.22
CA HIS A 108 -12.57 12.12 -7.07
C HIS A 108 -11.91 12.46 -5.72
N GLU A 109 -10.58 12.44 -5.64
CA GLU A 109 -9.83 12.75 -4.41
C GLU A 109 -9.54 14.26 -4.26
N ASP A 110 -9.93 15.12 -5.22
CA ASP A 110 -9.68 16.57 -5.15
C ASP A 110 -10.33 17.22 -3.91
N LYS A 111 -11.47 16.68 -3.45
CA LYS A 111 -12.14 17.13 -2.22
C LYS A 111 -11.31 16.75 -0.99
N ASP A 112 -10.91 15.49 -0.89
CA ASP A 112 -10.13 14.94 0.22
C ASP A 112 -8.75 15.60 0.33
N ALA A 113 -8.13 15.90 -0.81
CA ALA A 113 -6.88 16.64 -0.87
C ALA A 113 -7.04 18.07 -0.32
N LYS A 114 -8.12 18.78 -0.68
CA LYS A 114 -8.39 20.13 -0.16
C LYS A 114 -8.64 20.13 1.34
N GLU A 115 -9.44 19.19 1.84
CA GLU A 115 -9.71 19.04 3.27
C GLU A 115 -8.44 18.74 4.07
N THR A 116 -7.60 17.85 3.56
CA THR A 116 -6.31 17.54 4.17
C THR A 116 -5.38 18.74 4.17
N LEU A 117 -5.29 19.46 3.05
CA LEU A 117 -4.47 20.65 2.94
C LEU A 117 -4.91 21.73 3.96
N GLN A 118 -6.22 21.90 4.16
CA GLN A 118 -6.76 22.80 5.18
C GLN A 118 -6.44 22.33 6.60
N ALA A 119 -6.61 21.04 6.90
CA ALA A 119 -6.29 20.48 8.22
C ALA A 119 -4.81 20.66 8.58
N ILE A 120 -3.90 20.41 7.63
CA ILE A 120 -2.46 20.65 7.78
C ILE A 120 -2.17 22.12 8.06
N LYS A 121 -2.79 23.04 7.30
CA LYS A 121 -2.60 24.49 7.50
C LYS A 121 -3.02 24.97 8.88
N GLN A 122 -4.04 24.36 9.48
CA GLN A 122 -4.52 24.72 10.82
C GLN A 122 -3.55 24.34 11.94
N VAL A 123 -2.69 23.35 11.71
CA VAL A 123 -1.84 22.75 12.76
C VAL A 123 -0.34 22.90 12.50
N LYS A 124 0.07 23.40 11.33
CA LYS A 124 1.48 23.57 10.98
C LYS A 124 2.18 24.53 11.95
N ALA A 125 3.46 24.27 12.23
CA ALA A 125 4.31 25.21 12.95
C ALA A 125 4.44 26.55 12.21
N SER A 126 4.69 27.63 12.95
CA SER A 126 4.79 28.99 12.39
C SER A 126 5.96 29.16 11.43
N ASP A 127 7.05 28.42 11.64
CA ASP A 127 8.25 28.39 10.80
C ASP A 127 8.18 27.35 9.66
N ALA A 128 7.15 26.50 9.63
CA ALA A 128 6.90 25.60 8.51
C ALA A 128 6.34 26.36 7.29
N LYS A 129 6.82 26.01 6.10
CA LYS A 129 6.34 26.60 4.84
C LYS A 129 4.89 26.18 4.56
N GLU A 130 4.26 26.86 3.60
CA GLU A 130 2.93 26.49 3.12
C GLU A 130 2.93 25.06 2.57
N PRO A 131 2.00 24.19 2.99
CA PRO A 131 1.92 22.83 2.49
C PRO A 131 1.45 22.77 1.04
N MET A 132 1.77 21.67 0.35
CA MET A 132 1.44 21.45 -1.05
C MET A 132 0.67 20.15 -1.26
N ALA A 133 -0.35 20.19 -2.13
CA ALA A 133 -1.08 19.03 -2.61
C ALA A 133 -0.84 18.88 -4.12
N LEU A 134 -0.28 17.75 -4.54
CA LEU A 134 0.19 17.51 -5.90
C LEU A 134 -0.61 16.38 -6.56
N ALA A 135 -1.43 16.74 -7.53
CA ALA A 135 -2.22 15.75 -8.27
C ALA A 135 -1.31 15.00 -9.27
N ALA A 136 -1.11 13.70 -9.10
CA ALA A 136 -0.24 12.89 -9.95
C ALA A 136 -0.63 11.41 -9.93
N ASP A 137 -0.63 10.77 -11.12
CA ASP A 137 -0.63 9.30 -11.22
C ASP A 137 0.80 8.79 -11.11
N LEU A 138 1.16 8.26 -9.95
CA LEU A 138 2.50 7.79 -9.61
C LEU A 138 2.86 6.44 -10.22
N GLY A 139 1.98 5.81 -10.99
CA GLY A 139 2.37 4.63 -11.77
C GLY A 139 3.49 4.95 -12.76
N PHE A 140 3.64 6.21 -13.20
CA PHE A 140 4.57 6.63 -14.24
C PHE A 140 5.80 7.39 -13.67
N ASP A 141 7.00 6.96 -14.06
CA ASP A 141 8.27 7.55 -13.60
C ASP A 141 8.36 9.05 -13.86
N GLU A 142 7.90 9.53 -15.02
CA GLU A 142 7.93 10.96 -15.34
C GLU A 142 7.06 11.79 -14.39
N ASN A 143 5.94 11.24 -13.92
CA ASN A 143 5.08 11.91 -12.94
C ASN A 143 5.73 11.91 -11.56
N CYS A 144 6.34 10.78 -11.16
CA CYS A 144 7.13 10.71 -9.91
C CYS A 144 8.25 11.75 -9.90
N LYS A 145 8.98 11.88 -11.03
CA LYS A 145 10.04 12.88 -11.19
C LYS A 145 9.50 14.29 -11.02
N LYS A 146 8.41 14.64 -11.72
CA LYS A 146 7.78 15.97 -11.63
C LYS A 146 7.38 16.34 -10.21
N VAL A 147 6.75 15.41 -9.49
CA VAL A 147 6.37 15.61 -8.08
C VAL A 147 7.60 15.91 -7.23
N VAL A 148 8.65 15.09 -7.32
CA VAL A 148 9.86 15.28 -6.53
C VAL A 148 10.54 16.61 -6.87
N ASP A 149 10.68 16.93 -8.15
CA ASP A 149 11.29 18.19 -8.60
C ASP A 149 10.50 19.39 -8.08
N GLU A 150 9.17 19.35 -8.12
CA GLU A 150 8.32 20.44 -7.64
C GLU A 150 8.48 20.68 -6.13
N VAL A 151 8.50 19.61 -5.34
CA VAL A 151 8.75 19.69 -3.89
C VAL A 151 10.16 20.18 -3.59
N ALA A 152 11.17 19.66 -4.28
CA ALA A 152 12.55 20.06 -4.11
C ALA A 152 12.78 21.52 -4.50
N ASN A 153 12.13 22.01 -5.56
CA ASN A 153 12.21 23.41 -5.99
C ASN A 153 11.51 24.35 -4.99
N ALA A 154 10.36 23.97 -4.46
CA ALA A 154 9.62 24.78 -3.49
C ALA A 154 10.31 24.85 -2.12
N TYR A 155 10.84 23.71 -1.65
CA TYR A 155 11.32 23.58 -0.28
C TYR A 155 12.85 23.52 -0.14
N GLY A 156 13.56 23.21 -1.22
CA GLY A 156 15.03 23.15 -1.29
C GLY A 156 15.64 21.81 -0.91
N ARG A 157 14.85 20.89 -0.34
CA ARG A 157 15.30 19.57 0.15
C ARG A 157 14.10 18.63 0.32
N ILE A 158 14.39 17.35 0.51
CA ILE A 158 13.44 16.36 1.02
C ILE A 158 14.15 15.63 2.16
N ASP A 159 13.55 15.57 3.33
CA ASP A 159 14.10 14.86 4.49
C ASP A 159 13.41 13.54 4.75
N ILE A 160 12.10 13.50 4.50
CA ILE A 160 11.25 12.36 4.77
C ILE A 160 10.47 12.04 3.49
N LEU A 161 10.57 10.80 3.02
CA LEU A 161 9.72 10.27 1.94
C LEU A 161 8.84 9.17 2.52
N VAL A 162 7.53 9.30 2.37
CA VAL A 162 6.55 8.26 2.73
C VAL A 162 5.89 7.73 1.47
N ASN A 163 6.27 6.51 1.07
CA ASN A 163 5.64 5.76 -0.01
C ASN A 163 4.42 5.00 0.55
N ASN A 164 3.25 5.63 0.46
CA ASN A 164 1.98 5.16 1.03
C ASN A 164 0.88 4.90 -0.01
N ALA A 165 0.93 5.51 -1.20
CA ALA A 165 -0.11 5.35 -2.22
C ALA A 165 -0.22 3.88 -2.65
N ALA A 166 -1.45 3.39 -2.83
CA ALA A 166 -1.70 2.02 -3.27
C ALA A 166 -3.07 1.87 -3.93
N GLU A 167 -3.18 0.88 -4.81
CA GLU A 167 -4.42 0.35 -5.37
C GLU A 167 -4.59 -1.11 -4.97
N GLN A 168 -5.84 -1.54 -4.77
CA GLN A 168 -6.19 -2.93 -4.49
C GLN A 168 -7.54 -3.27 -5.12
N TYR A 169 -7.68 -4.49 -5.61
CA TYR A 169 -8.89 -4.99 -6.23
C TYR A 169 -9.12 -6.43 -5.79
N LYS A 170 -10.37 -6.82 -5.53
CA LYS A 170 -10.69 -8.22 -5.23
C LYS A 170 -10.62 -9.08 -6.49
N ALA A 171 -10.18 -10.32 -6.34
CA ALA A 171 -10.26 -11.38 -7.35
C ALA A 171 -10.68 -12.67 -6.67
N GLY A 172 -11.55 -13.48 -7.29
CA GLY A 172 -11.93 -14.79 -6.75
C GLY A 172 -10.95 -15.88 -7.13
N SER A 173 -10.29 -15.71 -8.28
CA SER A 173 -9.27 -16.59 -8.82
C SER A 173 -8.11 -15.79 -9.42
N VAL A 174 -6.93 -16.39 -9.53
CA VAL A 174 -5.82 -15.83 -10.32
C VAL A 174 -6.19 -15.65 -11.80
N GLU A 175 -7.13 -16.47 -12.30
CA GLU A 175 -7.64 -16.40 -13.67
C GLU A 175 -8.44 -15.11 -13.94
N ASP A 176 -8.94 -14.43 -12.89
CA ASP A 176 -9.65 -13.15 -12.99
C ASP A 176 -8.70 -11.95 -13.08
N ILE A 177 -7.38 -12.18 -12.95
CA ILE A 177 -6.36 -11.13 -12.95
C ILE A 177 -5.74 -11.05 -14.35
N ASP A 178 -6.22 -10.11 -15.16
CA ASP A 178 -5.64 -9.85 -16.47
C ASP A 178 -4.30 -9.07 -16.38
N GLU A 179 -3.58 -9.07 -17.50
CA GLU A 179 -2.26 -8.42 -17.62
C GLU A 179 -2.33 -6.92 -17.29
N ALA A 180 -3.36 -6.23 -17.75
CA ALA A 180 -3.51 -4.78 -17.58
C ALA A 180 -3.73 -4.41 -16.11
N ARG A 181 -4.58 -5.16 -15.40
CA ARG A 181 -4.79 -5.02 -13.95
C ARG A 181 -3.52 -5.33 -13.19
N LEU A 182 -2.85 -6.45 -13.50
CA LEU A 182 -1.62 -6.86 -12.83
C LEU A 182 -0.55 -5.77 -12.96
N GLU A 183 -0.33 -5.29 -14.19
CA GLU A 183 0.61 -4.20 -14.45
C GLU A 183 0.21 -2.94 -13.67
N ARG A 184 -1.06 -2.54 -13.70
CA ARG A 184 -1.53 -1.34 -12.99
C ARG A 184 -1.22 -1.40 -11.50
N VAL A 185 -1.59 -2.51 -10.83
CA VAL A 185 -1.37 -2.69 -9.39
C VAL A 185 0.13 -2.66 -9.06
N PHE A 186 0.97 -3.30 -9.86
CA PHE A 186 2.43 -3.26 -9.67
C PHE A 186 3.02 -1.87 -9.90
N ARG A 187 2.55 -1.15 -10.94
CA ARG A 187 3.00 0.20 -11.23
C ARG A 187 2.70 1.16 -10.09
N THR A 188 1.45 1.16 -9.61
CA THR A 188 1.05 2.03 -8.50
C THR A 188 1.70 1.63 -7.19
N ASN A 189 1.79 0.35 -6.85
CA ASN A 189 2.17 -0.06 -5.50
C ASN A 189 3.68 -0.19 -5.30
N ILE A 190 4.42 -0.73 -6.27
CA ILE A 190 5.84 -1.01 -6.11
C ILE A 190 6.72 -0.21 -7.08
N PHE A 191 6.35 -0.03 -8.35
CA PHE A 191 7.21 0.76 -9.25
C PHE A 191 7.29 2.22 -8.81
N SER A 192 6.15 2.80 -8.37
CA SER A 192 6.12 4.12 -7.76
C SER A 192 7.09 4.25 -6.59
N CYS A 193 7.24 3.22 -5.73
CA CYS A 193 8.22 3.22 -4.64
C CYS A 193 9.65 3.37 -5.16
N PHE A 194 10.01 2.64 -6.22
CA PHE A 194 11.32 2.74 -6.86
C PHE A 194 11.54 4.13 -7.48
N PHE A 195 10.57 4.63 -8.26
CA PHE A 195 10.67 5.90 -8.96
C PHE A 195 10.74 7.09 -7.99
N MET A 196 9.78 7.19 -7.06
CA MET A 196 9.73 8.24 -6.05
C MET A 196 11.01 8.26 -5.22
N THR A 197 11.46 7.10 -4.75
CA THR A 197 12.70 6.99 -3.98
C THR A 197 13.91 7.40 -4.83
N GLY A 198 14.04 6.88 -6.04
CA GLY A 198 15.16 7.17 -6.93
C GLY A 198 15.33 8.66 -7.22
N HIS A 199 14.23 9.39 -7.44
CA HIS A 199 14.28 10.84 -7.62
C HIS A 199 14.49 11.58 -6.29
N ALA A 200 13.78 11.20 -5.21
CA ALA A 200 13.88 11.89 -3.93
C ALA A 200 15.30 11.82 -3.34
N LEU A 201 16.01 10.71 -3.53
CA LEU A 201 17.37 10.51 -3.02
C LEU A 201 18.40 11.51 -3.56
N LYS A 202 18.10 12.26 -4.63
CA LYS A 202 18.93 13.36 -5.14
C LYS A 202 18.85 14.60 -4.23
N HIS A 203 17.80 14.70 -3.43
CA HIS A 203 17.49 15.83 -2.55
C HIS A 203 17.49 15.45 -1.07
N MET A 204 17.78 14.18 -0.75
CA MET A 204 17.92 13.66 0.62
C MET A 204 19.38 13.65 1.06
N LYS A 205 19.61 14.15 2.27
CA LYS A 205 20.92 14.15 2.95
C LYS A 205 20.96 13.10 4.07
N GLU A 206 22.12 12.95 4.69
CA GLU A 206 22.27 12.23 5.96
C GLU A 206 21.24 12.71 7.00
N GLY A 207 20.72 11.78 7.80
CA GLY A 207 19.59 12.01 8.70
C GLY A 207 18.22 11.92 8.01
N GLY A 208 18.17 11.56 6.73
CA GLY A 208 16.93 11.33 5.99
C GLY A 208 16.22 10.02 6.35
N SER A 209 14.92 9.95 6.10
CA SER A 209 14.10 8.76 6.37
C SER A 209 13.17 8.43 5.20
N VAL A 210 13.23 7.20 4.70
CA VAL A 210 12.26 6.63 3.77
C VAL A 210 11.37 5.65 4.52
N ILE A 211 10.05 5.82 4.41
CA ILE A 211 9.06 4.98 5.07
C ILE A 211 8.12 4.43 4.03
N CYS A 212 7.93 3.12 3.99
CA CYS A 212 7.04 2.46 3.03
C CYS A 212 5.84 1.80 3.73
N THR A 213 4.64 2.06 3.24
CA THR A 213 3.43 1.38 3.70
C THR A 213 3.31 0.02 2.99
N THR A 214 3.66 -1.05 3.69
CA THR A 214 3.32 -2.41 3.27
C THR A 214 1.94 -2.79 3.83
N SER A 215 1.69 -4.04 4.19
CA SER A 215 0.44 -4.49 4.80
C SER A 215 0.64 -5.81 5.53
N ILE A 216 -0.22 -6.11 6.50
CA ILE A 216 -0.31 -7.43 7.12
C ILE A 216 -0.48 -8.57 6.10
N VAL A 217 -1.08 -8.32 4.94
CA VAL A 217 -1.27 -9.35 3.91
C VAL A 217 0.06 -9.85 3.34
N ALA A 218 1.12 -9.05 3.37
CA ALA A 218 2.46 -9.51 2.97
C ALA A 218 2.99 -10.65 3.87
N TYR A 219 2.42 -10.81 5.07
CA TYR A 219 2.84 -11.78 6.08
C TYR A 219 1.80 -12.90 6.27
N LYS A 220 0.51 -12.56 6.17
CA LYS A 220 -0.61 -13.51 6.36
C LYS A 220 -1.05 -14.16 5.05
N GLY A 221 -0.82 -13.52 3.91
CA GLY A 221 -1.50 -13.83 2.65
C GLY A 221 -2.95 -13.34 2.62
N SER A 222 -3.54 -13.40 1.43
CA SER A 222 -4.98 -13.21 1.18
C SER A 222 -5.32 -13.93 -0.11
N ASP A 223 -6.35 -14.78 -0.09
CA ASP A 223 -6.86 -15.49 -1.25
C ASP A 223 -7.58 -14.57 -2.25
N SER A 224 -8.17 -13.48 -1.76
CA SER A 224 -8.97 -12.53 -2.54
C SER A 224 -8.19 -11.31 -3.05
N LEU A 225 -6.91 -11.15 -2.67
CA LEU A 225 -6.08 -9.98 -2.97
C LEU A 225 -4.69 -10.40 -3.46
N LEU A 226 -4.59 -11.40 -4.34
CA LEU A 226 -3.31 -12.03 -4.73
C LEU A 226 -2.28 -11.03 -5.31
N ASP A 227 -2.67 -10.23 -6.29
CA ASP A 227 -1.81 -9.21 -6.93
C ASP A 227 -1.36 -8.14 -5.92
N TYR A 228 -2.29 -7.61 -5.13
CA TYR A 228 -1.99 -6.68 -4.04
C TYR A 228 -1.03 -7.29 -3.01
N CYS A 229 -1.30 -8.51 -2.56
CA CYS A 229 -0.45 -9.26 -1.62
C CYS A 229 0.98 -9.40 -2.16
N ALA A 230 1.13 -9.76 -3.44
CA ALA A 230 2.42 -9.84 -4.11
C ALA A 230 3.16 -8.49 -4.09
N THR A 231 2.48 -7.37 -4.40
CA THR A 231 3.11 -6.04 -4.32
C THR A 231 3.53 -5.68 -2.91
N LYS A 232 2.74 -6.00 -1.88
CA LYS A 232 3.09 -5.71 -0.48
C LYS A 232 4.26 -6.57 0.01
N GLY A 233 4.38 -7.82 -0.46
CA GLY A 233 5.58 -8.64 -0.28
C GLY A 233 6.82 -8.04 -0.97
N ALA A 234 6.67 -7.54 -2.19
CA ALA A 234 7.75 -6.85 -2.90
C ALA A 234 8.21 -5.58 -2.16
N ILE A 235 7.29 -4.82 -1.57
CA ILE A 235 7.63 -3.65 -0.73
C ILE A 235 8.45 -4.07 0.51
N VAL A 236 8.13 -5.20 1.17
CA VAL A 236 8.93 -5.70 2.30
C VAL A 236 10.37 -5.99 1.88
N ALA A 237 10.55 -6.65 0.73
CA ALA A 237 11.88 -6.92 0.18
C ALA A 237 12.60 -5.62 -0.22
N PHE A 238 11.89 -4.67 -0.84
CA PHE A 238 12.41 -3.35 -1.19
C PHE A 238 12.93 -2.58 0.02
N ILE A 239 12.17 -2.53 1.12
CA ILE A 239 12.58 -1.87 2.37
C ILE A 239 13.92 -2.44 2.86
N ARG A 240 14.03 -3.78 2.93
CA ARG A 240 15.24 -4.45 3.43
C ARG A 240 16.45 -4.22 2.52
N GLY A 241 16.27 -4.39 1.21
CA GLY A 241 17.34 -4.18 0.23
C GLY A 241 17.81 -2.72 0.21
N LEU A 242 16.87 -1.77 0.18
CA LEU A 242 17.20 -0.34 0.13
C LEU A 242 17.85 0.13 1.44
N ALA A 243 17.40 -0.37 2.60
CA ALA A 243 18.05 -0.07 3.89
C ALA A 243 19.54 -0.38 3.87
N LEU A 244 19.91 -1.55 3.33
CA LEU A 244 21.32 -1.96 3.21
C LEU A 244 22.11 -1.09 2.24
N GLN A 245 21.48 -0.61 1.15
CA GLN A 245 22.12 0.30 0.21
C GLN A 245 22.35 1.70 0.81
N LEU A 246 21.40 2.19 1.60
CA LEU A 246 21.37 3.57 2.07
C LEU A 246 21.99 3.80 3.45
N VAL A 247 22.28 2.73 4.21
CA VAL A 247 22.86 2.86 5.56
C VAL A 247 24.18 3.65 5.55
N LYS A 248 25.04 3.45 4.54
CA LYS A 248 26.32 4.19 4.41
C LYS A 248 26.13 5.67 4.04
N ARG A 249 24.95 6.06 3.56
CA ARG A 249 24.57 7.45 3.29
C ARG A 249 23.89 8.10 4.50
N GLY A 250 23.77 7.39 5.63
CA GLY A 250 23.06 7.87 6.81
C GLY A 250 21.57 8.10 6.58
N ILE A 251 20.96 7.39 5.61
CA ILE A 251 19.52 7.46 5.32
C ILE A 251 18.88 6.14 5.78
N ARG A 252 17.85 6.24 6.61
CA ARG A 252 17.13 5.09 7.16
C ARG A 252 15.98 4.71 6.24
N VAL A 253 15.70 3.42 6.14
CA VAL A 253 14.57 2.90 5.37
C VAL A 253 13.79 1.93 6.24
N ASN A 254 12.53 2.20 6.50
CA ASN A 254 11.68 1.33 7.31
C ASN A 254 10.30 1.17 6.67
N GLY A 255 9.51 0.26 7.23
CA GLY A 255 8.14 0.04 6.79
C GLY A 255 7.14 0.04 7.93
N VAL A 256 5.88 0.22 7.55
CA VAL A 256 4.72 0.00 8.40
C VAL A 256 3.83 -1.02 7.69
N ALA A 257 3.40 -2.06 8.42
CA ALA A 257 2.48 -3.10 7.99
C ALA A 257 1.16 -2.98 8.75
N PRO A 258 0.25 -2.08 8.32
CA PRO A 258 -1.04 -1.93 8.97
C PRO A 258 -1.88 -3.22 8.86
N GLY A 259 -2.70 -3.44 9.88
CA GLY A 259 -3.81 -4.40 9.82
C GLY A 259 -5.03 -3.84 9.07
N PRO A 260 -6.25 -4.26 9.44
CA PRO A 260 -7.47 -3.67 8.90
C PRO A 260 -7.66 -2.25 9.47
N ILE A 261 -7.43 -1.23 8.64
CA ILE A 261 -7.59 0.18 9.01
C ILE A 261 -8.76 0.78 8.23
N TRP A 262 -9.66 1.46 8.94
CA TRP A 262 -10.80 2.11 8.34
C TRP A 262 -10.37 3.32 7.50
N THR A 263 -10.41 3.17 6.18
CA THR A 263 -9.98 4.17 5.19
C THR A 263 -10.93 4.14 4.00
N PRO A 264 -10.95 5.17 3.12
CA PRO A 264 -11.78 5.15 1.91
C PRO A 264 -11.49 3.97 0.96
N LEU A 265 -10.30 3.37 1.05
CA LEU A 265 -9.92 2.18 0.29
C LEU A 265 -10.82 0.96 0.58
N ILE A 266 -11.37 0.86 1.80
CA ILE A 266 -12.19 -0.27 2.22
C ILE A 266 -13.56 -0.29 1.51
N PRO A 267 -14.41 0.74 1.62
CA PRO A 267 -15.67 0.78 0.89
C PRO A 267 -15.52 0.91 -0.63
N ALA A 268 -14.32 1.23 -1.14
CA ALA A 268 -14.01 1.21 -2.57
C ALA A 268 -13.70 -0.20 -3.09
N SER A 269 -13.31 -1.15 -2.23
CA SER A 269 -12.85 -2.50 -2.62
C SER A 269 -13.80 -3.62 -2.18
N PHE A 270 -14.53 -3.46 -1.08
CA PHE A 270 -15.36 -4.51 -0.47
C PHE A 270 -16.86 -4.18 -0.55
N ASP A 271 -17.71 -5.21 -0.45
CA ASP A 271 -19.16 -5.04 -0.41
C ASP A 271 -19.68 -4.57 0.97
N GLU A 272 -20.97 -4.25 1.06
CA GLU A 272 -21.56 -3.69 2.29
C GLU A 272 -21.50 -4.65 3.50
N GLU A 273 -21.60 -5.96 3.29
CA GLU A 273 -21.56 -6.96 4.37
C GLU A 273 -20.13 -7.12 4.90
N GLU A 274 -19.16 -7.18 4.00
CA GLU A 274 -17.75 -7.21 4.34
C GLU A 274 -17.30 -5.93 5.06
N VAL A 275 -17.76 -4.78 4.59
CA VAL A 275 -17.50 -3.47 5.22
C VAL A 275 -18.01 -3.45 6.67
N GLN A 276 -19.19 -4.01 6.94
CA GLN A 276 -19.75 -4.05 8.31
C GLN A 276 -18.97 -4.96 9.25
N ARG A 277 -18.33 -6.02 8.72
CA ARG A 277 -17.54 -6.97 9.51
C ARG A 277 -16.05 -6.62 9.56
N PHE A 278 -15.63 -5.59 8.84
CA PHE A 278 -14.22 -5.26 8.65
C PHE A 278 -13.50 -4.99 9.98
N GLY A 279 -12.47 -5.78 10.25
CA GLY A 279 -11.66 -5.70 11.46
C GLY A 279 -12.15 -6.56 12.63
N ASN A 280 -13.30 -7.24 12.52
CA ASN A 280 -13.74 -8.18 13.56
C ASN A 280 -12.89 -9.45 13.60
N GLU A 281 -12.12 -9.71 12.54
CA GLU A 281 -11.25 -10.88 12.41
C GLU A 281 -9.91 -10.75 13.16
N VAL A 282 -9.56 -9.56 13.65
CA VAL A 282 -8.32 -9.36 14.43
C VAL A 282 -8.57 -9.51 15.94
N PRO A 283 -7.55 -9.83 16.76
CA PRO A 283 -7.74 -10.03 18.21
C PRO A 283 -8.39 -8.85 18.96
N MET A 284 -8.15 -7.60 18.53
CA MET A 284 -8.83 -6.42 19.10
C MET A 284 -10.29 -6.25 18.64
N GLN A 285 -10.79 -7.13 17.76
CA GLN A 285 -12.19 -7.22 17.30
C GLN A 285 -12.77 -5.90 16.77
N ARG A 286 -11.92 -5.08 16.15
CA ARG A 286 -12.31 -3.86 15.45
C ARG A 286 -11.26 -3.48 14.41
N ALA A 287 -11.69 -2.71 13.41
CA ALA A 287 -10.76 -1.98 12.57
C ALA A 287 -10.02 -0.91 13.39
N GLY A 288 -8.74 -0.73 13.06
CA GLY A 288 -7.98 0.44 13.51
C GLY A 288 -8.45 1.70 12.78
N GLN A 289 -8.24 2.86 13.40
CA GLN A 289 -8.43 4.16 12.77
C GLN A 289 -7.09 4.71 12.26
N PRO A 290 -7.09 5.57 11.22
CA PRO A 290 -5.86 6.15 10.71
C PRO A 290 -4.98 6.83 11.78
N TYR A 291 -5.58 7.53 12.76
CA TYR A 291 -4.84 8.17 13.85
C TYR A 291 -4.05 7.20 14.73
N GLU A 292 -4.41 5.91 14.77
CA GLU A 292 -3.70 4.90 15.57
C GLU A 292 -2.43 4.43 14.87
N VAL A 293 -2.33 4.62 13.55
CA VAL A 293 -1.19 4.23 12.74
C VAL A 293 -0.20 5.39 12.58
N GLY A 294 -0.72 6.61 12.42
CA GLY A 294 0.07 7.84 12.22
C GLY A 294 1.29 8.00 13.16
N PRO A 295 1.17 7.77 14.49
CA PRO A 295 2.30 7.90 15.42
C PRO A 295 3.50 7.00 15.09
N THR A 296 3.27 5.84 14.45
CA THR A 296 4.36 4.97 13.98
C THR A 296 5.22 5.66 12.93
N TYR A 297 4.60 6.43 12.03
CA TYR A 297 5.33 7.20 11.03
C TYR A 297 6.11 8.35 11.66
N VAL A 298 5.56 9.02 12.67
CA VAL A 298 6.29 10.07 13.42
C VAL A 298 7.54 9.48 14.07
N PHE A 299 7.40 8.33 14.73
CA PHE A 299 8.53 7.59 15.32
C PHE A 299 9.60 7.28 14.28
N LEU A 300 9.22 6.66 13.15
CA LEU A 300 10.15 6.26 12.08
C LEU A 300 10.77 7.44 11.33
N ALA A 301 10.07 8.57 11.23
CA ALA A 301 10.57 9.78 10.61
C ALA A 301 11.57 10.51 11.52
N SER A 302 11.35 10.47 12.84
CA SER A 302 12.18 11.17 13.80
C SER A 302 13.50 10.47 14.05
N GLU A 303 14.59 11.15 13.71
CA GLU A 303 15.96 10.70 13.97
C GLU A 303 16.22 10.50 15.46
N ALA A 304 15.69 11.38 16.32
CA ALA A 304 15.88 11.28 17.77
C ALA A 304 15.29 9.99 18.38
N PHE A 305 14.23 9.45 17.79
CA PHE A 305 13.57 8.24 18.32
C PHE A 305 13.94 6.97 17.59
N SER A 306 14.35 7.06 16.33
CA SER A 306 14.56 5.89 15.48
C SER A 306 15.90 5.85 14.75
N SER A 307 16.92 6.57 15.24
CA SER A 307 18.28 6.61 14.68
C SER A 307 18.90 5.22 14.47
N TYR A 308 18.58 4.26 15.35
CA TYR A 308 19.08 2.87 15.27
C TYR A 308 18.11 1.89 14.59
N TYR A 309 17.10 2.38 13.89
CA TYR A 309 16.11 1.56 13.19
C TYR A 309 16.23 1.78 11.68
N THR A 310 16.67 0.75 10.97
CA THR A 310 16.65 0.67 9.50
C THR A 310 16.43 -0.79 9.07
N GLY A 311 15.75 -1.00 7.96
CA GLY A 311 15.32 -2.30 7.45
C GLY A 311 14.17 -2.95 8.22
N GLN A 312 13.55 -2.23 9.16
CA GLN A 312 12.53 -2.78 10.06
C GLN A 312 11.12 -2.54 9.52
N VAL A 313 10.18 -3.39 9.92
CA VAL A 313 8.74 -3.22 9.63
C VAL A 313 7.95 -3.27 10.93
N PHE A 314 7.13 -2.25 11.16
CA PHE A 314 6.30 -2.12 12.37
C PHE A 314 4.86 -2.55 12.08
N HIS A 315 4.20 -3.21 13.02
CA HIS A 315 2.93 -3.91 12.80
C HIS A 315 1.76 -3.37 13.65
N PRO A 316 1.25 -2.16 13.39
CA PRO A 316 0.01 -1.67 14.01
C PRO A 316 -1.21 -2.38 13.39
N ASN A 317 -1.55 -3.57 13.92
CA ASN A 317 -2.46 -4.51 13.25
C ASN A 317 -3.55 -5.13 14.12
N GLY A 318 -3.81 -4.57 15.31
CA GLY A 318 -4.88 -5.08 16.19
C GLY A 318 -4.58 -6.42 16.87
N GLY A 319 -3.29 -6.78 17.01
CA GLY A 319 -2.84 -7.95 17.76
C GLY A 319 -2.57 -9.19 16.91
N VAL A 320 -2.59 -9.10 15.58
CA VAL A 320 -2.29 -10.23 14.70
C VAL A 320 -0.80 -10.59 14.78
N ILE A 321 -0.51 -11.79 15.30
CA ILE A 321 0.86 -12.32 15.38
C ILE A 321 1.31 -12.77 13.99
N SER A 322 2.34 -12.11 13.45
CA SER A 322 2.83 -12.26 12.08
C SER A 322 4.35 -12.42 12.04
N TYR A 323 4.86 -13.45 12.71
CA TYR A 323 6.25 -13.88 12.58
C TYR A 323 6.33 -15.35 12.17
N VAL A 324 7.32 -15.67 11.33
CA VAL A 324 7.78 -17.03 11.11
C VAL A 324 8.47 -17.48 12.40
N ARG A 325 7.97 -18.54 13.05
CA ARG A 325 8.76 -19.26 14.06
C ARG A 325 10.01 -19.79 13.36
N ILE A 326 11.16 -19.15 13.58
CA ILE A 326 12.42 -19.83 13.40
C ILE A 326 12.51 -20.79 14.59
N SER A 327 12.11 -22.04 14.41
CA SER A 327 12.61 -23.08 15.30
C SER A 327 14.13 -23.09 15.12
N GLN A 328 14.88 -22.51 16.05
CA GLN A 328 16.28 -22.87 16.21
C GLN A 328 16.28 -24.34 16.59
N ALA A 329 16.33 -25.23 15.58
CA ALA A 329 16.78 -26.59 15.81
C ALA A 329 18.23 -26.46 16.28
N VAL A 330 18.41 -26.69 17.57
CA VAL A 330 19.69 -26.75 18.28
C VAL A 330 20.66 -27.58 17.46
N VAL A 331 21.74 -26.95 17.01
CA VAL A 331 22.92 -27.66 16.48
C VAL A 331 23.62 -28.31 17.67
N HIS A 332 23.16 -29.51 18.08
CA HIS A 332 23.98 -30.38 18.89
C HIS A 332 25.05 -31.02 18.00
N LYS A 333 26.22 -30.36 17.95
CA LYS A 333 27.46 -31.02 17.56
C LYS A 333 27.86 -31.97 18.69
N THR A 334 27.58 -33.26 18.54
CA THR A 334 28.27 -34.30 19.29
C THR A 334 29.63 -34.53 18.62
N VAL A 335 30.69 -33.94 19.17
CA VAL A 335 32.06 -34.36 18.86
C VAL A 335 32.47 -35.35 19.95
N SER A 336 32.43 -36.64 19.65
CA SER A 336 33.07 -37.66 20.49
C SER A 336 34.55 -37.72 20.10
N ILE A 337 35.43 -37.16 20.94
CA ILE A 337 36.84 -37.53 20.97
C ILE A 337 37.02 -38.40 22.22
N SER A 338 37.08 -39.71 22.00
CA SER A 338 37.67 -40.69 22.91
C SER A 338 38.63 -41.52 22.06
N GLY A 339 39.85 -41.81 22.45
CA GLY A 339 40.59 -41.48 23.65
C GLY A 339 42.05 -41.77 23.36
N ILE A 340 42.90 -40.98 23.98
CA ILE A 340 44.35 -41.09 24.06
C ILE A 340 44.71 -42.47 24.62
N ARG A 341 45.64 -43.18 23.96
CA ARG A 341 46.39 -44.30 24.54
C ARG A 341 47.39 -43.74 25.54
N ILE A 342 47.32 -44.20 26.78
CA ILE A 342 48.44 -44.14 27.73
C ILE A 342 48.89 -45.60 27.85
N ASP A 343 50.00 -45.92 27.19
CA ASP A 343 50.84 -47.05 27.54
C ASP A 343 51.52 -46.71 28.88
N ASP A 344 51.50 -47.64 29.84
CA ASP A 344 52.68 -48.03 30.64
C ASP A 344 52.32 -49.01 31.78
N MET A 345 53.12 -50.08 31.86
CA MET A 345 53.45 -50.92 33.02
C MET A 345 52.40 -51.88 33.63
#